data_AF-A0AAW9PT57-F1
#
_entry.id   AF-A0AAW9PT57-F1
#
_cell.length_a   1.000
_cell.length_b   1.000
_cell.length_c   1.000
_cell.angle_alpha   90.00
_cell.angle_beta   90.00
_cell.angle_gamma   90.00
#
_symmetry.space_group_name_H-M   'P 1'
#
loop_
_entity.id
_entity.type
_entity.pdbx_description
1 polymer ?
#
loop_
_entity_poly.entity_id
_entity_poly.type
_entity_poly.pdbx_seq_one_letter_code
_entity_poly.pdbx_strand_id
1 'polypeptide(L)'
;MSNDGLNSATVAQPESARSPQQRPHQGLVILGIALVLIAIVLMVWLFRPHTDPYTESVLQLDGDANNGRSMFVMNCVACHGQWAAGEVGPSLRGVSERLSRSQLIHQVVSGETPPMPKFQPEARQMADLLSYLEQL
;
A
#
# COMPACT_ATOMS: atom_id res chain seq x y z
N MET A 1 -99.04 -13.17 -17.51
CA MET A 1 -97.93 -12.49 -18.21
C MET A 1 -96.93 -12.09 -17.13
N SER A 2 -95.99 -12.93 -16.71
CA SER A 2 -94.85 -13.52 -17.44
C SER A 2 -93.98 -12.43 -18.08
N ASN A 3 -92.85 -12.08 -17.47
CA ASN A 3 -91.57 -12.52 -18.00
C ASN A 3 -90.40 -12.31 -17.02
N ASP A 4 -89.56 -13.34 -17.00
CA ASP A 4 -88.26 -13.46 -16.34
C ASP A 4 -87.20 -12.52 -16.95
N GLY A 5 -86.12 -12.26 -16.20
CA GLY A 5 -84.98 -11.52 -16.73
C GLY A 5 -83.79 -11.44 -15.79
N LEU A 6 -83.04 -12.54 -15.71
CA LEU A 6 -81.68 -12.67 -15.16
C LEU A 6 -80.71 -11.55 -15.58
N ASN A 7 -79.70 -11.33 -14.71
CA ASN A 7 -78.27 -11.06 -14.98
C ASN A 7 -77.74 -9.89 -14.12
N SER A 8 -76.52 -9.87 -13.61
CA SER A 8 -75.44 -10.85 -13.48
C SER A 8 -74.41 -10.22 -12.54
N ALA A 9 -73.73 -11.07 -11.78
CA ALA A 9 -72.61 -10.76 -10.90
C ALA A 9 -71.66 -9.67 -11.43
N THR A 10 -71.49 -8.58 -10.68
CA THR A 10 -70.33 -7.69 -10.83
C THR A 10 -69.12 -8.39 -10.22
N VAL A 11 -68.23 -8.81 -11.11
CA VAL A 11 -66.94 -9.43 -10.84
C VAL A 11 -66.04 -8.47 -10.05
N ALA A 12 -65.59 -8.91 -8.88
CA ALA A 12 -64.42 -8.35 -8.20
C ALA A 12 -63.16 -8.65 -9.04
N GLN A 13 -62.42 -7.62 -9.45
CA GLN A 13 -61.09 -7.81 -10.04
C GLN A 13 -60.04 -7.96 -8.92
N PRO A 14 -59.07 -8.88 -9.06
CA PRO A 14 -58.09 -9.15 -8.02
C PRO A 14 -57.00 -8.08 -7.99
N GLU A 15 -56.53 -7.77 -6.78
CA GLU A 15 -55.24 -7.14 -6.51
C GLU A 15 -54.16 -7.75 -7.41
N SER A 16 -53.63 -6.95 -8.33
CA SER A 16 -52.38 -7.24 -9.03
C SER A 16 -51.26 -7.21 -8.00
N ALA A 17 -51.02 -8.36 -7.39
CA ALA A 17 -49.84 -8.63 -6.59
C ALA A 17 -48.61 -8.33 -7.45
N ARG A 18 -47.93 -7.22 -7.16
CA ARG A 18 -46.56 -6.97 -7.60
C ARG A 18 -45.73 -8.14 -7.08
N SER A 19 -45.47 -9.13 -7.93
CA SER A 19 -44.56 -10.21 -7.63
C SER A 19 -43.18 -9.59 -7.37
N PRO A 20 -42.56 -9.80 -6.20
CA PRO A 20 -41.15 -9.54 -6.04
C PRO A 20 -40.43 -10.69 -6.77
N GLN A 21 -40.38 -10.60 -8.10
CA GLN A 21 -39.58 -11.51 -8.92
C GLN A 21 -38.11 -11.11 -8.76
N GLN A 22 -37.55 -11.36 -7.57
CA GLN A 22 -36.12 -11.42 -7.33
C GLN A 22 -35.56 -12.44 -8.32
N ARG A 23 -34.90 -11.96 -9.37
CA ARG A 23 -34.39 -12.82 -10.42
C ARG A 23 -33.26 -13.66 -9.82
N PRO A 24 -33.28 -15.00 -9.91
CA PRO A 24 -32.31 -15.88 -9.24
C PRO A 24 -30.85 -15.58 -9.66
N HIS A 25 -30.66 -14.94 -10.82
CA HIS A 25 -29.37 -14.46 -11.31
C HIS A 25 -28.75 -13.36 -10.42
N GLN A 26 -29.55 -12.54 -9.75
CA GLN A 26 -29.03 -11.48 -8.86
C GLN A 26 -28.32 -12.06 -7.63
N GLY A 27 -28.83 -13.16 -7.07
CA GLY A 27 -28.18 -13.87 -5.96
C GLY A 27 -26.85 -14.51 -6.37
N LEU A 28 -26.81 -15.15 -7.55
CA LEU A 28 -25.58 -15.73 -8.12
C LEU A 28 -24.52 -14.66 -8.41
N VAL A 29 -24.92 -13.50 -8.92
CA VAL A 29 -24.00 -12.38 -9.18
C VAL A 29 -23.41 -11.85 -7.86
N ILE A 30 -24.23 -11.64 -6.82
CA ILE A 30 -23.74 -11.16 -5.52
C ILE A 30 -22.77 -12.16 -4.88
N LEU A 31 -23.08 -13.47 -4.93
CA LEU A 31 -22.20 -14.52 -4.42
C LEU A 31 -20.87 -14.56 -5.19
N GLY A 32 -20.91 -14.45 -6.52
CA GLY A 32 -19.71 -14.38 -7.35
C GLY A 32 -18.83 -13.18 -7.00
N ILE A 33 -19.42 -12.00 -6.82
CA ILE A 33 -18.71 -10.80 -6.39
C ILE A 33 -18.08 -11.00 -5.01
N ALA A 34 -18.83 -11.55 -4.05
CA ALA A 34 -18.32 -11.81 -2.71
C ALA A 34 -17.11 -12.76 -2.71
N LEU A 35 -17.17 -13.85 -3.49
CA LEU A 35 -16.06 -14.79 -3.63
C LEU A 35 -14.83 -14.14 -4.28
N VAL A 36 -15.01 -13.31 -5.31
CA VAL A 36 -13.92 -12.56 -5.94
C VAL A 36 -13.29 -11.59 -4.95
N LEU A 37 -14.09 -10.83 -4.18
CA LEU A 37 -13.57 -9.92 -3.15
C LEU A 37 -12.80 -10.68 -2.06
N ILE A 38 -13.33 -11.82 -1.60
CA ILE A 38 -12.64 -12.68 -0.61
C ILE A 38 -11.31 -13.19 -1.18
N ALA A 39 -11.29 -13.64 -2.43
CA ALA A 39 -10.07 -14.10 -3.09
C ALA A 39 -9.04 -12.98 -3.24
N ILE A 40 -9.46 -11.76 -3.59
CA ILE A 40 -8.59 -10.58 -3.66
C ILE A 40 -8.03 -10.23 -2.26
N VAL A 41 -8.86 -10.25 -1.22
CA VAL A 41 -8.41 -9.97 0.16
C VAL A 41 -7.43 -11.03 0.63
N LEU A 42 -7.72 -12.32 0.40
CA LEU A 42 -6.80 -13.42 0.70
C LEU A 42 -5.50 -13.29 -0.07
N MET A 43 -5.56 -12.96 -1.35
CA MET A 43 -4.37 -12.72 -2.18
C MET A 43 -3.55 -11.58 -1.58
N VAL A 44 -4.15 -10.41 -1.32
CA VAL A 44 -3.43 -9.29 -0.69
C VAL A 44 -2.83 -9.69 0.66
N TRP A 45 -3.56 -10.43 1.50
CA TRP A 45 -3.07 -10.88 2.80
C TRP A 45 -1.87 -11.84 2.68
N LEU A 46 -1.94 -12.80 1.75
CA LEU A 46 -0.88 -13.78 1.49
C LEU A 46 0.37 -13.14 0.85
N PHE A 47 0.20 -12.07 0.07
CA PHE A 47 1.29 -11.40 -0.64
C PHE A 47 1.72 -10.07 0.01
N ARG A 48 1.35 -9.79 1.27
CA ARG A 48 1.82 -8.58 1.94
C ARG A 48 3.34 -8.65 2.13
N PRO A 49 4.10 -7.62 1.69
CA PRO A 49 5.52 -7.57 1.96
C PRO A 49 5.73 -7.48 3.47
N HIS A 50 6.47 -8.44 4.03
CA HIS A 50 6.91 -8.38 5.42
C HIS A 50 8.05 -7.36 5.52
N THR A 51 7.79 -6.23 6.19
CA THR A 51 8.85 -5.32 6.62
C THR A 51 9.64 -5.98 7.74
N ASP A 52 10.97 -5.94 7.68
CA ASP A 52 11.78 -6.51 8.75
C ASP A 52 11.71 -5.63 10.02
N PRO A 53 11.92 -6.20 11.22
CA PRO A 53 11.81 -5.45 12.48
C PRO A 53 12.78 -4.27 12.59
N TYR A 54 13.94 -4.34 11.93
CA TYR A 54 14.91 -3.25 11.94
C TYR A 54 14.36 -2.07 11.14
N THR A 55 13.89 -2.29 9.91
CA THR A 55 13.24 -1.25 9.09
C THR A 55 12.06 -0.63 9.83
N GLU A 56 11.21 -1.43 10.48
CA GLU A 56 10.11 -0.90 11.30
C GLU A 56 10.61 0.02 12.42
N SER A 57 11.63 -0.41 13.17
CA SER A 57 12.20 0.39 14.26
C SER A 57 12.79 1.72 13.78
N VAL A 58 13.42 1.75 12.60
CA VAL A 58 13.96 2.98 12.01
C VAL A 58 12.83 3.93 11.59
N LEU A 59 11.79 3.40 10.95
CA LEU A 59 10.68 4.20 10.40
C LEU A 59 9.81 4.83 11.50
N GLN A 60 9.81 4.27 12.71
CA GLN A 60 9.12 4.83 13.88
C GLN A 60 9.88 5.99 14.56
N LEU A 61 11.11 6.28 14.14
CA LEU A 61 11.94 7.32 14.74
C LEU A 61 11.96 8.58 13.88
N ASP A 62 11.80 9.73 14.54
CA ASP A 62 12.11 11.05 13.98
C ASP A 62 13.60 11.31 14.07
N GLY A 63 14.31 11.35 12.94
CA GLY A 63 15.76 11.53 12.91
C GLY A 63 16.22 12.98 13.12
N ASP A 64 17.50 13.15 13.46
CA ASP A 64 18.20 14.42 13.53
C ASP A 64 19.19 14.53 12.37
N ALA A 65 18.93 15.47 11.46
CA ALA A 65 19.74 15.67 10.26
C ALA A 65 21.18 16.14 10.57
N ASN A 66 21.46 16.78 11.71
CA ASN A 66 22.82 17.16 12.08
C ASN A 66 23.67 15.93 12.43
N ASN A 67 23.06 14.99 13.17
CA ASN A 67 23.69 13.69 13.44
C ASN A 67 23.81 12.87 12.15
N GLY A 68 22.79 12.89 11.30
CA GLY A 68 22.79 12.25 9.99
C GLY A 68 23.91 12.75 9.08
N ARG A 69 24.12 14.07 9.04
CA ARG A 69 25.23 14.69 8.31
C ARG A 69 26.59 14.19 8.82
N SER A 70 26.74 14.10 10.14
CA SER A 70 27.99 13.62 10.75
C SER A 70 28.26 12.17 10.35
N MET A 71 27.23 11.31 10.40
CA MET A 71 27.30 9.93 9.92
C MET A 71 27.66 9.84 8.43
N PHE A 72 27.04 10.67 7.59
CA PHE A 72 27.32 10.73 6.16
C PHE A 72 28.79 11.11 5.88
N VAL A 73 29.30 12.13 6.59
CA VAL A 73 30.69 12.57 6.47
C VAL A 73 31.68 11.50 6.91
N MET A 74 31.37 10.71 7.93
CA MET A 74 32.27 9.65 8.39
C MET A 74 32.28 8.42 7.48
N ASN A 75 31.14 8.07 6.88
CA ASN A 75 30.96 6.75 6.27
C ASN A 75 30.68 6.75 4.76
N CYS A 76 30.17 7.86 4.20
CA CYS A 76 29.59 7.87 2.85
C CYS A 76 30.32 8.78 1.86
N VAL A 77 30.92 9.88 2.34
CA VAL A 77 31.55 10.90 1.46
C VAL A 77 32.72 10.36 0.64
N ALA A 78 33.42 9.32 1.13
CA ALA A 78 34.53 8.72 0.39
C ALA A 78 34.11 8.21 -0.99
N CYS A 79 32.85 7.79 -1.14
CA CYS A 79 32.32 7.30 -2.41
C CYS A 79 31.30 8.27 -3.03
N HIS A 80 30.47 8.95 -2.24
CA HIS A 80 29.39 9.80 -2.73
C HIS A 80 29.73 11.31 -2.79
N GLY A 81 30.95 11.67 -2.40
CA GLY A 81 31.47 13.04 -2.43
C GLY A 81 31.01 13.89 -1.24
N GLN A 82 31.80 14.90 -0.89
CA GLN A 82 31.54 15.79 0.26
C GLN A 82 30.21 16.55 0.17
N TRP A 83 29.71 16.78 -1.06
CA TRP A 83 28.46 17.48 -1.35
C TRP A 83 27.39 16.53 -1.93
N ALA A 84 27.54 15.23 -1.69
CA ALA A 84 26.65 14.18 -2.21
C ALA A 84 26.49 14.19 -3.74
N ALA A 85 27.42 14.78 -4.48
CA ALA A 85 27.35 14.93 -5.93
C ALA A 85 27.76 13.66 -6.70
N GLY A 86 28.26 12.65 -6.00
CA GLY A 86 28.81 11.43 -6.57
C GLY A 86 30.30 11.57 -6.89
N GLU A 87 31.04 10.48 -6.71
CA GLU A 87 32.45 10.34 -7.08
C GLU A 87 32.63 8.91 -7.62
N VAL A 88 32.93 7.96 -6.73
CA VAL A 88 32.95 6.53 -7.03
C VAL A 88 31.51 5.98 -7.10
N GLY A 89 30.69 6.38 -6.13
CA GLY A 89 29.27 6.09 -6.09
C GLY A 89 28.44 7.20 -6.76
N PRO A 90 27.17 6.94 -7.07
CA PRO A 90 26.30 7.92 -7.72
C PRO A 90 26.01 9.13 -6.83
N SER A 91 25.53 10.20 -7.45
CA SER A 91 24.95 11.34 -6.73
C SER A 91 23.79 10.91 -5.84
N LEU A 92 23.75 11.44 -4.62
CA LEU A 92 22.68 11.26 -3.64
C LEU A 92 21.81 12.53 -3.46
N ARG A 93 22.06 13.58 -4.24
CA ARG A 93 21.15 14.73 -4.31
C ARG A 93 19.77 14.29 -4.81
N GLY A 94 18.71 14.74 -4.15
CA GLY A 94 17.33 14.35 -4.44
C GLY A 94 17.09 12.84 -4.33
N VAL A 95 17.92 12.09 -3.59
CA VAL A 95 17.75 10.62 -3.50
C VAL A 95 16.41 10.25 -2.87
N SER A 96 15.92 11.04 -1.92
CA SER A 96 14.62 10.85 -1.26
C SER A 96 13.43 11.16 -2.17
N GLU A 97 13.63 11.79 -3.33
CA GLU A 97 12.60 11.93 -4.37
C GLU A 97 12.48 10.67 -5.24
N ARG A 98 13.56 9.86 -5.30
CA ARG A 98 13.67 8.68 -6.15
C ARG A 98 13.44 7.38 -5.39
N LEU A 99 13.76 7.35 -4.10
CA LEU A 99 13.67 6.19 -3.22
C LEU A 99 12.90 6.54 -1.95
N SER A 100 11.99 5.65 -1.54
CA SER A 100 11.35 5.74 -0.23
C SER A 100 12.35 5.51 0.90
N ARG A 101 12.00 5.93 2.12
CA ARG A 101 12.80 5.64 3.33
C ARG A 101 13.12 4.15 3.48
N SER A 102 12.14 3.26 3.23
CA SER A 102 12.37 1.81 3.30
C SER A 102 13.32 1.29 2.21
N GLN A 103 13.24 1.84 1.00
CA GLN A 103 14.17 1.51 -0.09
C GLN A 103 15.58 2.01 0.22
N LEU A 104 15.72 3.20 0.83
CA LEU A 104 17.01 3.72 1.29
C LEU A 104 17.62 2.85 2.39
N ILE A 105 16.82 2.44 3.38
CA ILE A 105 17.26 1.52 4.44
C ILE A 105 17.79 0.23 3.78
N HIS A 106 17.01 -0.37 2.90
CA HIS A 106 17.39 -1.57 2.18
C HIS A 106 18.70 -1.40 1.40
N GLN A 107 18.83 -0.31 0.65
CA GLN A 107 20.03 -0.01 -0.13
C GLN A 107 21.30 0.10 0.74
N VAL A 108 21.18 0.65 1.94
CA VAL A 108 22.31 0.81 2.86
C VAL A 108 22.68 -0.52 3.53
N VAL A 109 21.69 -1.37 3.86
CA VAL A 109 21.90 -2.62 4.61
C VAL A 109 22.05 -3.89 3.76
N SER A 110 21.65 -3.89 2.49
CA SER A 110 21.62 -5.13 1.69
C SER A 110 23.02 -5.54 1.21
N GLY A 111 23.85 -4.57 0.81
CA GLY A 111 25.14 -4.85 0.17
C GLY A 111 25.03 -5.42 -1.25
N GLU A 112 23.86 -5.31 -1.88
CA GLU A 112 23.57 -5.87 -3.21
C GLU A 112 24.14 -5.04 -4.37
N THR A 113 24.76 -3.89 -4.09
CA THR A 113 25.30 -2.98 -5.12
C THR A 113 26.82 -2.80 -5.00
N PRO A 114 27.65 -3.84 -5.24
CA PRO A 114 29.11 -3.68 -5.22
C PRO A 114 29.59 -2.56 -6.16
N PRO A 115 30.63 -1.77 -5.78
CA PRO A 115 31.48 -1.94 -4.61
C PRO A 115 30.92 -1.31 -3.31
N MET A 116 29.67 -0.84 -3.28
CA MET A 116 29.07 -0.27 -2.06
C MET A 116 29.03 -1.35 -0.96
N PRO A 117 29.72 -1.14 0.18
CA PRO A 117 29.73 -2.13 1.24
C PRO A 117 28.39 -2.14 1.97
N LYS A 118 28.11 -3.25 2.66
CA LYS A 118 26.98 -3.34 3.58
C LYS A 118 27.26 -2.52 4.83
N PHE A 119 26.34 -1.62 5.18
CA PHE A 119 26.36 -0.90 6.46
C PHE A 119 25.16 -1.33 7.30
N GLN A 120 25.34 -1.52 8.60
CA GLN A 120 24.23 -1.82 9.51
C GLN A 120 24.31 -0.93 10.76
N PRO A 121 24.05 0.38 10.61
CA PRO A 121 24.04 1.30 11.74
C PRO A 121 22.88 1.01 12.68
N GLU A 122 22.96 1.48 13.92
CA GLU A 122 21.85 1.40 14.87
C GLU A 122 20.60 2.11 14.33
N ALA A 123 19.41 1.71 14.79
CA ALA A 123 18.15 2.22 14.24
C ALA A 123 18.05 3.77 14.31
N ARG A 124 18.51 4.35 15.42
CA ARG A 124 18.58 5.81 15.61
C ARG A 124 19.49 6.49 14.60
N GLN A 125 20.69 5.94 14.40
CA GLN A 125 21.67 6.47 13.45
C GLN A 125 21.18 6.38 12.00
N MET A 126 20.46 5.30 11.65
CA MET A 126 19.82 5.19 10.34
C MET A 126 18.72 6.24 10.17
N ALA A 127 17.87 6.46 11.19
CA ALA A 127 16.82 7.48 11.13
C ALA A 127 17.41 8.88 10.96
N ASP A 128 18.49 9.19 11.68
CA ASP A 128 19.26 10.42 11.54
C ASP A 128 19.83 10.57 10.12
N LEU A 129 20.46 9.51 9.57
CA LEU A 129 20.97 9.49 8.20
C LEU A 129 19.87 9.79 7.17
N LEU A 130 18.71 9.11 7.27
CA LEU A 130 17.58 9.35 6.36
C LEU A 130 17.10 10.80 6.42
N SER A 131 17.03 11.39 7.62
CA SER A 131 16.61 12.79 7.80
C SER A 131 17.57 13.78 7.17
N TYR A 132 18.87 13.45 7.11
CA TYR A 132 19.84 14.23 6.35
C TYR A 132 19.69 14.03 4.84
N LEU A 133 19.49 12.79 4.36
CA LEU A 133 19.32 12.50 2.93
C LEU A 133 18.08 13.19 2.34
N GLU A 134 17.03 13.40 3.13
CA GLU A 134 15.83 14.17 2.75
C GLU A 134 16.11 15.65 2.47
N GLN A 135 17.25 16.19 2.89
CA GLN A 135 17.64 17.60 2.68
C GLN A 135 18.62 17.81 1.51
N LEU A 136 19.08 16.73 0.88
CA LEU A 136 20.05 16.74 -0.22
C LEU A 136 19.39 16.87 -1.58
#